data_AF-A0A9W6WPB1-F1
#
_entry.id   AF-A0A9W6WPB1-F1
#
_cell.length_a   1.000
_cell.length_b   1.000
_cell.length_c   1.000
_cell.angle_alpha   90.00
_cell.angle_beta   90.00
_cell.angle_gamma   90.00
#
_symmetry.space_group_name_H-M   'P 1'
#
loop_
_entity.id
_entity.type
_entity.pdbx_description
1 polymer ?
#
loop_
_entity_poly.entity_id
_entity_poly.type
_entity_poly.pdbx_seq_one_letter_code
_entity_poly.pdbx_strand_id
1 'polypeptide(L)'
;MEKGKAAMENMKNMKMPPGSKGPAAALVKVAVFTGAAIYGAYLSIYNVPPGHRAVVYSHYDDKVLPSIVNEVAKQVVAQFTAAELIFQRDHVSRLIIENLQKRRADRFAIMLEDVSIIHLTFGAEYTAAIEAKQVAQQDAERARFIVERAIQEKKSTVIRALGVSKSAELVGEAIKNNPAFVQLRRLDAAKEIATVISRSANKVYLNSDSLLLNILHDTAQSYVSAPICSAGRGNVY
;
A
#
# COMPACT_ATOMS: atom_id res chain seq x y z
N MET A 1 62.34 -0.62 -27.83
CA MET A 1 63.78 -0.84 -28.09
C MET A 1 64.41 0.18 -29.05
N GLU A 2 63.64 0.94 -29.85
CA GLU A 2 64.21 1.92 -30.79
C GLU A 2 64.70 3.24 -30.16
N LYS A 3 64.00 3.78 -29.14
CA LYS A 3 64.36 5.09 -28.56
C LYS A 3 65.68 5.11 -27.77
N GLY A 4 66.19 3.95 -27.35
CA GLY A 4 67.49 3.84 -26.68
C GLY A 4 68.68 4.05 -27.63
N LYS A 5 68.53 3.70 -28.92
CA LYS A 5 69.58 3.91 -29.94
C LYS A 5 69.72 5.39 -30.32
N ALA A 6 68.60 6.12 -30.39
CA ALA A 6 68.60 7.56 -30.70
C ALA A 6 69.22 8.44 -29.59
N ALA A 7 69.17 8.00 -28.32
CA ALA A 7 69.85 8.69 -27.23
C ALA A 7 71.38 8.51 -27.29
N MET A 8 71.86 7.32 -27.65
CA MET A 8 73.30 7.08 -27.85
C MET A 8 73.88 7.85 -29.05
N GLU A 9 73.11 8.01 -30.12
CA GLU A 9 73.57 8.73 -31.32
C GLU A 9 73.72 10.25 -31.05
N ASN A 10 72.82 10.84 -30.25
CA ASN A 10 72.90 12.24 -29.84
C ASN A 10 74.02 12.54 -28.82
N MET A 11 74.57 11.53 -28.15
CA MET A 11 75.74 11.72 -27.27
C MET A 11 77.06 11.85 -28.05
N LYS A 12 77.12 11.36 -29.30
CA LYS A 12 78.34 11.40 -30.12
C LYS A 12 78.64 12.81 -30.67
N ASN A 13 77.64 13.69 -30.70
CA ASN A 13 77.71 15.03 -31.31
C ASN A 13 77.47 16.19 -30.33
N MET A 14 77.69 16.00 -29.03
CA MET A 14 77.57 17.10 -28.06
C MET A 14 78.84 17.96 -28.05
N LYS A 15 78.76 19.14 -28.68
CA LYS A 15 79.85 20.13 -28.69
C LYS A 15 79.93 20.81 -27.32
N MET A 16 80.99 20.51 -26.58
CA MET A 16 81.25 21.05 -25.24
C MET A 16 81.76 22.51 -25.30
N PRO A 17 81.49 23.33 -24.26
CA PRO A 17 81.99 24.71 -24.20
C PRO A 17 83.53 24.75 -24.16
N PRO A 18 84.19 25.65 -24.90
CA PRO A 18 85.65 25.68 -25.02
C PRO A 18 86.30 26.45 -23.87
N GLY A 19 87.30 25.87 -23.19
CA GLY A 19 88.14 26.65 -22.28
C GLY A 19 89.05 25.83 -21.36
N SER A 20 90.37 26.01 -21.54
CA SER A 20 91.50 25.59 -20.69
C SER A 20 91.93 24.11 -20.74
N LYS A 21 93.14 23.88 -21.28
CA LYS A 21 93.84 22.59 -21.31
C LYS A 21 94.54 22.38 -19.96
N GLY A 22 93.90 21.63 -19.07
CA GLY A 22 94.48 21.25 -17.78
C GLY A 22 93.75 20.06 -17.15
N PRO A 23 94.34 19.40 -16.13
CA PRO A 23 93.76 18.21 -15.49
C PRO A 23 92.35 18.44 -14.90
N ALA A 24 92.01 19.70 -14.57
CA ALA A 24 90.68 20.10 -14.11
C ALA A 24 89.57 19.88 -15.16
N ALA A 25 89.87 19.98 -16.46
CA ALA A 25 88.87 19.80 -17.52
C ALA A 25 88.43 18.34 -17.70
N ALA A 26 89.29 17.38 -17.33
CA ALA A 26 88.94 15.96 -17.35
C ALA A 26 87.87 15.64 -16.29
N LEU A 27 87.99 16.23 -15.10
CA LEU A 27 87.02 16.06 -14.01
C LEU A 27 85.65 16.64 -14.35
N VAL A 28 85.60 17.83 -14.96
CA VAL A 28 84.33 18.44 -15.39
C VAL A 28 83.60 17.59 -16.42
N LYS A 29 84.34 16.98 -17.37
CA LYS A 29 83.75 16.06 -18.35
C LYS A 29 83.16 14.83 -17.66
N VAL A 30 83.91 14.20 -16.75
CA VAL A 30 83.43 13.03 -16.01
C VAL A 30 82.16 13.39 -15.22
N ALA A 31 82.13 14.53 -14.54
CA ALA A 31 80.98 14.96 -13.75
C ALA A 31 79.71 15.24 -14.59
N VAL A 32 79.84 15.84 -15.77
CA VAL A 32 78.68 16.11 -16.65
C VAL A 32 78.15 14.80 -17.23
N PHE A 33 79.03 13.88 -17.65
CA PHE A 33 78.59 12.59 -18.19
C PHE A 33 77.98 11.68 -17.12
N THR A 34 78.54 11.64 -15.91
CA THR A 34 77.94 10.87 -14.80
C THR A 34 76.62 11.48 -14.35
N GLY A 35 76.52 12.80 -14.26
CA GLY A 35 75.26 13.50 -13.93
C GLY A 35 74.16 13.24 -14.96
N ALA A 36 74.47 13.34 -16.26
CA ALA A 36 73.51 13.06 -17.33
C ALA A 36 73.07 11.59 -17.36
N ALA A 37 73.99 10.66 -17.11
CA ALA A 37 73.67 9.23 -17.03
C ALA A 37 72.75 8.90 -15.84
N ILE A 38 73.02 9.47 -14.66
CA ILE A 38 72.19 9.29 -13.46
C ILE A 38 70.78 9.89 -13.68
N TYR A 39 70.70 11.09 -14.26
CA TYR A 39 69.42 11.74 -14.55
C TYR A 39 68.62 10.96 -15.60
N GLY A 40 69.29 10.44 -16.65
CA GLY A 40 68.67 9.58 -17.66
C GLY A 40 68.14 8.27 -17.09
N ALA A 41 68.89 7.63 -16.19
CA ALA A 41 68.43 6.43 -15.49
C ALA A 41 67.23 6.74 -14.59
N TYR A 42 67.28 7.83 -13.82
CA TYR A 42 66.19 8.25 -12.93
C TYR A 42 64.88 8.48 -13.70
N LEU A 43 64.93 9.20 -14.83
CA LEU A 43 63.73 9.47 -15.64
C LEU A 43 63.22 8.22 -16.39
N SER A 44 64.10 7.28 -16.73
CA SER A 44 63.71 6.03 -17.41
C SER A 44 62.90 5.08 -16.53
N ILE A 45 63.11 5.10 -15.22
CA ILE A 45 62.32 4.31 -14.26
C ILE A 45 60.88 4.82 -14.18
N TYR A 46 60.65 6.12 -14.44
CA TYR A 46 59.32 6.73 -14.41
C TYR A 46 58.60 6.75 -15.76
N ASN A 47 59.29 6.51 -16.89
CA ASN A 47 58.65 6.49 -18.20
C ASN A 47 58.12 5.08 -18.56
N VAL A 48 57.12 4.63 -17.81
CA VAL A 48 56.34 3.44 -18.14
C VAL A 48 55.44 3.77 -19.34
N PRO A 49 55.46 2.98 -20.43
CA PRO A 49 54.57 3.18 -21.57
C PRO A 49 53.09 3.18 -21.13
N PRO A 50 52.25 4.11 -21.61
CA PRO A 50 50.86 4.24 -21.14
C PRO A 50 49.98 3.02 -21.48
N GLY A 51 50.45 2.07 -22.30
CA GLY A 51 49.67 0.92 -22.75
C GLY A 51 49.37 -0.13 -21.67
N HIS A 52 50.25 -0.39 -20.69
CA HIS A 52 49.98 -1.46 -19.72
C HIS A 52 49.15 -1.00 -18.53
N ARG A 53 49.17 0.30 -18.19
CA ARG A 53 48.30 0.85 -17.14
C ARG A 53 46.93 1.26 -17.70
N ALA A 54 46.83 1.80 -18.91
CA ALA A 54 45.55 2.18 -19.49
C ALA A 54 44.64 0.96 -19.79
N VAL A 55 45.20 -0.14 -20.31
CA VAL A 55 44.43 -1.35 -20.66
C VAL A 55 43.90 -2.08 -19.42
N VAL A 56 44.60 -2.01 -18.30
CA VAL A 56 44.15 -2.61 -17.04
C VAL A 56 42.91 -1.88 -16.52
N TYR A 57 42.84 -0.55 -16.61
CA TYR A 57 41.63 0.20 -16.24
C TYR A 57 40.44 -0.06 -17.19
N SER A 58 40.68 -0.33 -18.48
CA SER A 58 39.62 -0.50 -19.49
C SER A 58 38.72 -1.72 -19.30
N HIS A 59 39.07 -2.68 -18.43
CA HIS A 59 38.30 -3.92 -18.27
C HIS A 59 37.62 -4.07 -16.90
N TYR A 60 37.78 -3.12 -15.98
CA TYR A 60 37.11 -3.17 -14.68
C TYR A 60 35.62 -2.91 -14.81
N ASP A 61 35.26 -1.88 -15.58
CA ASP A 61 33.87 -1.44 -15.74
C ASP A 61 33.03 -2.48 -16.50
N ASP A 62 33.60 -3.10 -17.54
CA ASP A 62 32.86 -4.00 -18.42
C ASP A 62 32.75 -5.44 -17.88
N LYS A 63 33.74 -5.93 -17.12
CA LYS A 63 33.80 -7.33 -16.69
C LYS A 63 33.78 -7.52 -15.19
N VAL A 64 34.61 -6.77 -14.46
CA VAL A 64 34.84 -7.04 -13.04
C VAL A 64 33.69 -6.52 -12.18
N LEU A 65 33.25 -5.28 -12.41
CA LEU A 65 32.15 -4.66 -11.67
C LEU A 65 30.82 -5.41 -11.85
N PRO A 66 30.36 -5.72 -13.08
CA PRO A 66 29.10 -6.43 -13.25
C PRO A 66 29.16 -7.86 -12.69
N SER A 67 30.33 -8.52 -12.78
CA SER A 67 30.46 -9.89 -12.24
C SER A 67 30.35 -9.91 -10.72
N ILE A 68 31.01 -8.98 -10.02
CA ILE A 68 31.00 -8.92 -8.56
C ILE A 68 29.61 -8.49 -8.05
N VAL A 69 29.04 -7.46 -8.66
CA VAL A 69 27.71 -6.94 -8.27
C VAL A 69 26.64 -8.00 -8.49
N ASN A 70 26.65 -8.70 -9.62
CA ASN A 70 25.67 -9.76 -9.89
C ASN A 70 25.82 -10.96 -8.94
N GLU A 71 27.04 -11.33 -8.53
CA GLU A 71 27.27 -12.40 -7.56
C GLU A 71 26.65 -12.04 -6.20
N VAL A 72 26.99 -10.87 -5.66
CA VAL A 72 26.50 -10.43 -4.35
C VAL A 72 25.00 -10.14 -4.39
N ALA A 73 24.50 -9.47 -5.44
CA ALA A 73 23.08 -9.19 -5.59
C ALA A 73 22.26 -10.48 -5.62
N LYS A 74 22.68 -11.50 -6.37
CA LYS A 74 21.99 -12.81 -6.36
C LYS A 74 22.02 -13.48 -5.00
N GLN A 75 23.14 -13.41 -4.28
CA GLN A 75 23.27 -14.00 -2.94
C GLN A 75 22.36 -13.30 -1.92
N VAL A 76 22.22 -11.98 -2.00
CA VAL A 76 21.35 -11.22 -1.09
C VAL A 76 19.89 -11.40 -1.47
N VAL A 77 19.53 -11.28 -2.75
CA VAL A 77 18.15 -11.44 -3.24
C VAL A 77 17.58 -12.82 -2.91
N ALA A 78 18.41 -13.87 -2.90
CA ALA A 78 17.97 -15.22 -2.53
C ALA A 78 17.53 -15.37 -1.05
N GLN A 79 17.90 -14.43 -0.18
CA GLN A 79 17.54 -14.46 1.24
C GLN A 79 16.20 -13.77 1.54
N PHE A 80 15.69 -12.97 0.60
CA PHE A 80 14.48 -12.18 0.78
C PHE A 80 13.33 -12.71 -0.05
N THR A 81 12.12 -12.57 0.47
CA THR A 81 10.91 -12.79 -0.29
C THR A 81 10.65 -11.61 -1.23
N ALA A 82 9.91 -11.85 -2.32
CA ALA A 82 9.65 -10.80 -3.28
C ALA A 82 8.80 -9.63 -2.74
N ALA A 83 7.99 -9.84 -1.70
CA ALA A 83 7.30 -8.75 -1.00
C ALA A 83 8.29 -7.83 -0.25
N GLU A 84 9.27 -8.39 0.43
CA GLU A 84 10.30 -7.64 1.16
C GLU A 84 11.19 -6.84 0.21
N LEU A 85 11.50 -7.37 -0.97
CA LEU A 85 12.26 -6.65 -2.00
C LEU A 85 11.56 -5.37 -2.48
N ILE A 86 10.23 -5.31 -2.41
CA ILE A 86 9.45 -4.13 -2.76
C ILE A 86 9.41 -3.14 -1.59
N PHE A 87 9.03 -3.60 -0.40
CA PHE A 87 8.80 -2.72 0.75
C PHE A 87 10.09 -2.25 1.44
N GLN A 88 11.12 -3.09 1.47
CA GLN A 88 12.36 -2.86 2.21
C GLN A 88 13.57 -2.69 1.28
N ARG A 89 13.36 -2.13 0.09
CA ARG A 89 14.42 -1.96 -0.92
C ARG A 89 15.66 -1.26 -0.36
N ASP A 90 15.49 -0.25 0.50
CA ASP A 90 16.59 0.52 1.07
C ASP A 90 17.42 -0.33 2.05
N HIS A 91 16.78 -1.26 2.76
CA HIS A 91 17.47 -2.19 3.64
C HIS A 91 18.30 -3.20 2.83
N VAL A 92 17.72 -3.73 1.76
CA VAL A 92 18.37 -4.66 0.84
C VAL A 92 19.57 -3.99 0.15
N SER A 93 19.43 -2.74 -0.31
CA SER A 93 20.53 -1.96 -0.88
C SER A 93 21.70 -1.79 0.10
N ARG A 94 21.43 -1.42 1.35
CA ARG A 94 22.48 -1.32 2.39
C ARG A 94 23.19 -2.64 2.62
N LEU A 95 22.46 -3.75 2.69
CA LEU A 95 23.04 -5.08 2.86
C LEU A 95 23.90 -5.50 1.66
N ILE A 96 23.51 -5.12 0.44
CA ILE A 96 24.32 -5.34 -0.77
C ILE A 96 25.64 -4.58 -0.65
N ILE A 97 25.60 -3.30 -0.27
CA ILE A 97 26.80 -2.47 -0.10
C ILE A 97 27.74 -3.07 0.95
N GLU A 98 27.21 -3.43 2.12
CA GLU A 98 28.03 -4.05 3.17
C GLU A 98 28.70 -5.35 2.70
N ASN A 99 27.98 -6.20 1.97
CA ASN A 99 28.54 -7.45 1.46
C ASN A 99 29.56 -7.21 0.34
N LEU A 100 29.34 -6.22 -0.53
CA LEU A 100 30.29 -5.83 -1.57
C LEU A 100 31.59 -5.27 -0.96
N GLN A 101 31.46 -4.40 0.04
CA GLN A 101 32.59 -3.82 0.77
C GLN A 101 33.37 -4.90 1.51
N LYS A 102 32.71 -5.71 2.36
CA LYS A 102 33.37 -6.74 3.17
C LYS A 102 34.03 -7.86 2.36
N ARG A 103 33.46 -8.25 1.22
CA ARG A 103 33.94 -9.45 0.48
C ARG A 103 34.89 -9.14 -0.66
N ARG A 104 34.79 -7.95 -1.27
CA ARG A 104 35.40 -7.72 -2.60
C ARG A 104 36.10 -6.36 -2.73
N ALA A 105 35.69 -5.31 -2.02
CA ALA A 105 36.34 -4.00 -2.10
C ALA A 105 37.83 -4.06 -1.69
N ASP A 106 38.17 -4.85 -0.66
CA ASP A 106 39.57 -5.01 -0.21
C ASP A 106 40.48 -5.69 -1.24
N ARG A 107 39.94 -6.60 -2.06
CA ARG A 107 40.72 -7.36 -3.05
C ARG A 107 41.02 -6.57 -4.32
N PHE A 108 40.14 -5.63 -4.67
CA PHE A 108 40.24 -4.86 -5.91
C PHE A 108 40.54 -3.38 -5.67
N ALA A 109 40.62 -2.93 -4.41
CA ALA A 109 40.85 -1.55 -4.00
C ALA A 109 39.86 -0.55 -4.65
N ILE A 110 38.58 -0.92 -4.68
CA ILE A 110 37.49 -0.11 -5.27
C ILE A 110 36.65 0.48 -4.15
N MET A 111 36.48 1.80 -4.13
CA MET A 111 35.58 2.50 -3.23
C MET A 111 34.18 2.58 -3.85
N LEU A 112 33.17 2.06 -3.15
CA LEU A 112 31.75 2.09 -3.55
C LEU A 112 31.02 3.12 -2.68
N GLU A 113 30.33 4.07 -3.31
CA GLU A 113 29.53 5.09 -2.61
C GLU A 113 28.10 4.62 -2.32
N ASP A 114 27.30 4.33 -3.35
CA ASP A 114 25.92 3.83 -3.20
C ASP A 114 25.53 2.87 -4.34
N VAL A 115 24.62 1.94 -4.04
CA VAL A 115 24.03 1.00 -5.00
C VAL A 115 22.53 0.99 -4.80
N SER A 116 21.78 1.39 -5.83
CA SER A 116 20.32 1.39 -5.81
C SER A 116 19.73 0.35 -6.76
N ILE A 117 18.63 -0.27 -6.33
CA ILE A 117 17.85 -1.19 -7.16
C ILE A 117 16.84 -0.37 -7.96
N ILE A 118 17.01 -0.32 -9.28
CA ILE A 118 16.17 0.52 -10.17
C ILE A 118 14.90 -0.21 -10.60
N HIS A 119 15.05 -1.40 -11.21
CA HIS A 119 13.95 -2.16 -11.79
C HIS A 119 13.97 -3.61 -11.30
N LEU A 120 12.92 -3.99 -10.57
CA LEU A 120 12.63 -5.37 -10.18
C LEU A 120 11.47 -5.88 -11.05
N THR A 121 11.75 -6.90 -11.84
CA THR A 121 10.73 -7.56 -12.67
C THR A 121 10.48 -8.96 -12.12
N PHE A 122 9.24 -9.26 -11.78
CA PHE A 122 8.84 -10.61 -11.39
C PHE A 122 8.45 -11.43 -12.62
N GLY A 123 8.66 -12.75 -12.56
CA GLY A 123 8.17 -13.66 -13.59
C GLY A 123 6.64 -13.68 -13.65
N ALA A 124 6.08 -13.94 -14.83
CA ALA A 124 4.63 -13.94 -15.06
C ALA A 124 3.87 -14.90 -14.11
N GLU A 125 4.45 -16.07 -13.82
CA GLU A 125 3.87 -17.04 -12.88
C GLU A 125 3.79 -16.50 -11.45
N TYR A 126 4.79 -15.72 -11.02
CA TYR A 126 4.82 -15.15 -9.68
C TYR A 126 3.78 -14.02 -9.53
N THR A 127 3.65 -13.16 -10.55
CA THR A 127 2.60 -12.13 -10.60
C THR A 127 1.21 -12.77 -10.57
N ALA A 128 0.97 -13.80 -11.37
CA ALA A 128 -0.29 -14.55 -11.37
C ALA A 128 -0.58 -15.19 -9.99
N ALA A 129 0.44 -15.72 -9.32
CA ALA A 129 0.27 -16.27 -7.97
C ALA A 129 -0.05 -15.20 -6.91
N ILE A 130 0.50 -13.99 -7.03
CA ILE A 130 0.15 -12.86 -6.15
C ILE A 130 -1.30 -12.44 -6.38
N GLU A 131 -1.70 -12.26 -7.64
CA GLU A 131 -3.07 -11.88 -8.01
C GLU A 131 -4.08 -12.92 -7.49
N ALA A 132 -3.79 -14.22 -7.68
CA ALA A 132 -4.62 -15.30 -7.17
C ALA A 132 -4.73 -15.27 -5.64
N LYS A 133 -3.63 -15.02 -4.92
CA LYS A 133 -3.66 -14.84 -3.45
C LYS A 133 -4.49 -13.64 -3.03
N GLN A 134 -4.39 -12.54 -3.77
CA GLN A 134 -5.15 -11.33 -3.49
C GLN A 134 -6.65 -11.56 -3.68
N VAL A 135 -7.06 -12.26 -4.75
CA VAL A 135 -8.46 -12.63 -4.97
C VAL A 135 -8.95 -13.55 -3.85
N ALA A 136 -8.18 -14.59 -3.50
CA ALA A 136 -8.55 -15.50 -2.42
C ALA A 136 -8.70 -14.79 -1.06
N GLN A 137 -7.82 -13.83 -0.76
CA GLN A 137 -7.89 -13.00 0.44
C GLN A 137 -9.15 -12.13 0.45
N GLN A 138 -9.44 -11.46 -0.67
CA GLN A 138 -10.64 -10.62 -0.82
C GLN A 138 -11.93 -11.45 -0.71
N ASP A 139 -11.96 -12.63 -1.30
CA ASP A 139 -13.10 -13.53 -1.22
C ASP A 139 -13.31 -14.03 0.22
N ALA A 140 -12.24 -14.34 0.95
CA ALA A 140 -12.32 -14.71 2.36
C ALA A 140 -12.85 -13.55 3.23
N GLU A 141 -12.38 -12.33 3.01
CA GLU A 141 -12.87 -11.13 3.70
C GLU A 141 -14.35 -10.86 3.38
N ARG A 142 -14.73 -10.96 2.11
CA ARG A 142 -16.12 -10.81 1.67
C ARG A 142 -17.02 -11.87 2.31
N ALA A 143 -16.58 -13.13 2.35
CA ALA A 143 -17.35 -14.21 2.99
C ALA A 143 -17.57 -13.93 4.49
N ARG A 144 -16.53 -13.47 5.20
CA ARG A 144 -16.66 -13.06 6.61
C ARG A 144 -17.68 -11.94 6.78
N PHE A 145 -17.63 -10.91 5.93
CA PHE A 145 -18.56 -9.79 5.98
C PHE A 145 -20.02 -10.21 5.72
N ILE A 146 -20.25 -11.14 4.79
CA ILE A 146 -21.59 -11.67 4.52
C ILE A 146 -22.16 -12.38 5.75
N VAL A 147 -21.35 -13.23 6.41
CA VAL A 147 -21.76 -13.93 7.63
C VAL A 147 -22.08 -12.94 8.75
N GLU A 148 -21.22 -11.94 8.95
CA GLU A 148 -21.44 -10.92 9.97
C GLU A 148 -22.71 -10.10 9.69
N ARG A 149 -22.92 -9.67 8.44
CA ARG A 149 -24.14 -8.99 8.02
C ARG A 149 -25.39 -9.83 8.31
N ALA A 150 -25.36 -11.12 8.00
CA ALA A 150 -26.48 -12.03 8.27
C ALA A 150 -26.77 -12.17 9.78
N ILE A 151 -25.73 -12.18 10.62
CA ILE A 151 -25.88 -12.18 12.08
C ILE A 151 -26.55 -10.89 12.57
N GLN A 152 -26.12 -9.74 12.06
CA GLN A 152 -26.71 -8.44 12.45
C GLN A 152 -28.16 -8.31 11.98
N GLU A 153 -28.47 -8.76 10.77
CA GLU A 153 -29.83 -8.75 10.23
C GLU A 153 -30.77 -9.68 11.02
N LYS A 154 -30.28 -10.85 11.43
CA LYS A 154 -31.01 -11.76 12.34
C LYS A 154 -31.30 -11.07 13.67
N LYS A 155 -30.31 -10.42 14.29
CA LYS A 155 -30.49 -9.69 15.56
C LYS A 155 -31.52 -8.56 15.41
N SER A 156 -31.41 -7.76 14.35
CA SER A 156 -32.35 -6.68 14.04
C SER A 156 -33.78 -7.21 13.88
N THR A 157 -33.95 -8.32 13.16
CA THR A 157 -35.26 -8.93 12.96
C THR A 157 -35.87 -9.46 14.26
N VAL A 158 -35.07 -10.12 15.11
CA VAL A 158 -35.53 -10.60 16.43
C VAL A 158 -35.92 -9.42 17.32
N ILE A 159 -35.07 -8.39 17.42
CA ILE A 159 -35.36 -7.19 18.23
C ILE A 159 -36.62 -6.47 17.72
N ARG A 160 -36.76 -6.33 16.39
CA ARG A 160 -37.96 -5.74 15.78
C ARG A 160 -39.21 -6.56 16.09
N ALA A 161 -39.16 -7.89 15.96
CA ALA A 161 -40.28 -8.77 16.26
C ALA A 161 -40.68 -8.69 17.75
N LEU A 162 -39.70 -8.68 18.66
CA LEU A 162 -39.93 -8.48 20.09
C LEU A 162 -40.52 -7.11 20.39
N GLY A 163 -40.02 -6.05 19.75
CA GLY A 163 -40.56 -4.69 19.88
C GLY A 163 -42.01 -4.60 19.43
N VAL A 164 -42.35 -5.19 18.29
CA VAL A 164 -43.74 -5.25 17.78
C VAL A 164 -44.62 -6.07 18.71
N SER A 165 -44.17 -7.25 19.15
CA SER A 165 -44.94 -8.10 20.07
C SER A 165 -45.22 -7.40 21.39
N LYS A 166 -44.19 -6.79 22.01
CA LYS A 166 -44.35 -6.07 23.28
C LYS A 166 -45.25 -4.86 23.13
N SER A 167 -45.13 -4.14 22.03
CA SER A 167 -46.02 -3.00 21.73
C SER A 167 -47.47 -3.46 21.57
N ALA A 168 -47.71 -4.56 20.86
CA ALA A 168 -49.05 -5.12 20.68
C ALA A 168 -49.66 -5.60 22.01
N GLU A 169 -48.87 -6.23 22.89
CA GLU A 169 -49.31 -6.59 24.25
C GLU A 169 -49.76 -5.37 25.06
N LEU A 170 -48.93 -4.32 25.11
CA LEU A 170 -49.22 -3.10 25.87
C LEU A 170 -50.46 -2.37 25.33
N VAL A 171 -50.61 -2.30 24.00
CA VAL A 171 -51.80 -1.73 23.36
C VAL A 171 -53.02 -2.60 23.65
N GLY A 172 -52.89 -3.92 23.60
CA GLY A 172 -53.96 -4.87 23.93
C GLY A 172 -54.42 -4.74 25.38
N GLU A 173 -53.50 -4.55 26.32
CA GLU A 173 -53.82 -4.29 27.73
C GLU A 173 -54.51 -2.94 27.91
N ALA A 174 -54.04 -1.88 27.24
CA ALA A 174 -54.70 -0.58 27.25
C ALA A 174 -56.13 -0.64 26.68
N ILE A 175 -56.37 -1.42 25.62
CA ILE A 175 -57.70 -1.68 25.05
C ILE A 175 -58.60 -2.42 26.05
N LYS A 176 -58.08 -3.46 26.72
CA LYS A 176 -58.84 -4.22 27.72
C LYS A 176 -59.30 -3.33 28.88
N ASN A 177 -58.44 -2.40 29.30
CA ASN A 177 -58.72 -1.49 30.42
C ASN A 177 -59.75 -0.40 30.05
N ASN A 178 -59.85 -0.01 28.77
CA ASN A 178 -60.80 1.01 28.33
C ASN A 178 -61.45 0.68 26.96
N PRO A 179 -62.70 0.20 26.92
CA PRO A 179 -63.39 -0.13 25.66
C PRO A 179 -63.65 1.09 24.77
N ALA A 180 -63.68 2.31 25.31
CA ALA A 180 -63.83 3.54 24.51
C ALA A 180 -62.61 3.81 23.62
N PHE A 181 -61.42 3.28 23.99
CA PHE A 181 -60.21 3.44 23.18
C PHE A 181 -60.30 2.72 21.82
N VAL A 182 -60.98 1.58 21.76
CA VAL A 182 -61.22 0.86 20.49
C VAL A 182 -62.11 1.68 19.56
N GLN A 183 -63.13 2.32 20.11
CA GLN A 183 -64.03 3.17 19.34
C GLN A 183 -63.31 4.40 18.78
N LEU A 184 -62.46 5.05 19.59
CA LEU A 184 -61.62 6.15 19.13
C LEU A 184 -60.67 5.72 18.00
N ARG A 185 -60.01 4.56 18.14
CA ARG A 185 -59.14 4.01 17.09
C ARG A 185 -59.87 3.66 15.80
N ARG A 186 -61.12 3.18 15.89
CA ARG A 186 -61.97 2.95 14.71
C ARG A 186 -62.28 4.27 13.97
N LEU A 187 -62.58 5.34 14.71
CA LEU A 187 -62.81 6.68 14.14
C LEU A 187 -61.55 7.23 13.45
N ASP A 188 -60.38 7.09 14.09
CA ASP A 188 -59.10 7.54 13.51
C ASP A 188 -58.77 6.77 12.23
N ALA A 189 -58.96 5.44 12.21
CA ALA A 189 -58.75 4.61 11.02
C ALA A 189 -59.72 4.99 9.89
N ALA A 190 -61.01 5.20 10.20
CA ALA A 190 -61.99 5.65 9.22
C ALA A 190 -61.63 7.03 8.63
N LYS A 191 -61.13 7.96 9.46
CA LYS A 191 -60.65 9.27 9.03
C LYS A 191 -59.42 9.17 8.11
N GLU A 192 -58.46 8.29 8.43
CA GLU A 192 -57.27 8.06 7.61
C GLU A 192 -57.65 7.48 6.25
N ILE A 193 -58.50 6.43 6.23
CA ILE A 193 -59.03 5.82 5.00
C ILE A 193 -59.75 6.87 4.15
N ALA A 194 -60.63 7.67 4.75
CA ALA A 194 -61.33 8.75 4.04
C ALA A 194 -60.36 9.78 3.44
N THR A 195 -59.29 10.12 4.15
CA THR A 195 -58.26 11.06 3.67
C THR A 195 -57.47 10.48 2.49
N VAL A 196 -57.08 9.20 2.56
CA VAL A 196 -56.39 8.49 1.48
C VAL A 196 -57.28 8.39 0.23
N ILE A 197 -58.56 8.05 0.40
CA ILE A 197 -59.52 7.93 -0.70
C ILE A 197 -59.79 9.29 -1.35
N SER A 198 -59.99 10.34 -0.54
CA SER A 198 -60.21 11.71 -1.04
C SER A 198 -59.02 12.24 -1.84
N ARG A 199 -57.79 11.79 -1.55
CA ARG A 199 -56.57 12.19 -2.29
C ARG A 199 -56.31 11.31 -3.51
N SER A 200 -56.84 10.09 -3.53
CA SER A 200 -56.64 9.16 -4.64
C SER A 200 -57.37 9.66 -5.90
N ALA A 201 -56.73 9.56 -7.07
CA ALA A 201 -57.31 10.03 -8.33
C ALA A 201 -58.47 9.15 -8.85
N ASN A 202 -58.69 7.99 -8.24
CA ASN A 202 -59.70 7.03 -8.65
C ASN A 202 -61.00 7.30 -7.87
N LYS A 203 -62.03 7.84 -8.54
CA LYS A 203 -63.35 8.08 -7.91
C LYS A 203 -64.09 6.75 -7.73
N VAL A 204 -63.90 6.12 -6.58
CA VAL A 204 -64.69 4.96 -6.15
C VAL A 204 -65.84 5.44 -5.29
N TYR A 205 -67.08 5.20 -5.72
CA TYR A 205 -68.26 5.41 -4.89
C TYR A 205 -68.35 4.27 -3.88
N LEU A 206 -68.22 4.60 -2.61
CA LEU A 206 -68.23 3.65 -1.50
C LEU A 206 -69.47 3.87 -0.64
N ASN A 207 -70.17 2.79 -0.32
CA ASN A 207 -71.29 2.82 0.62
C ASN A 207 -70.77 3.13 2.03
N SER A 208 -71.54 3.86 2.83
CA SER A 208 -71.15 4.29 4.19
C SER A 208 -70.72 3.14 5.12
N ASP A 209 -71.25 1.93 4.88
CA ASP A 209 -70.89 0.72 5.63
C ASP A 209 -69.46 0.23 5.30
N SER A 210 -68.99 0.44 4.06
CA SER A 210 -67.63 0.06 3.64
C SER A 210 -66.56 1.00 4.21
N LEU A 211 -66.93 2.20 4.64
CA LEU A 211 -66.04 3.16 5.30
C LEU A 211 -66.12 3.08 6.83
N LEU A 212 -66.84 2.09 7.38
CA LEU A 212 -67.07 1.96 8.82
C LEU A 212 -67.63 3.24 9.46
N LEU A 213 -68.33 4.08 8.71
CA LEU A 213 -68.85 5.36 9.20
C LEU A 213 -70.14 5.20 10.02
N ASN A 214 -70.76 4.02 9.96
CA ASN A 214 -72.01 3.69 10.64
C ASN A 214 -71.79 3.20 12.09
N ILE A 215 -70.98 3.91 12.87
CA ILE A 215 -70.68 3.56 14.29
C ILE A 215 -71.73 4.17 15.23
N LEU A 216 -72.50 5.16 14.77
CA LEU A 216 -73.54 5.82 15.57
C LEU A 216 -74.77 4.92 15.79
N HIS A 217 -75.05 3.96 14.90
CA HIS A 217 -76.21 3.07 15.06
C HIS A 217 -76.01 2.02 16.16
N ASP A 218 -74.80 1.48 16.34
CA ASP A 218 -74.51 0.41 17.31
C ASP A 218 -74.45 0.94 18.77
N THR A 219 -74.09 2.23 18.94
CA THR A 219 -74.06 2.88 20.26
C THR A 219 -75.45 3.12 20.84
N ALA A 220 -76.46 3.37 20.00
CA ALA A 220 -77.84 3.63 20.45
C ALA A 220 -78.52 2.41 21.11
N GLN A 221 -78.10 1.19 20.79
CA GLN A 221 -78.68 -0.03 21.38
C GLN A 221 -78.16 -0.35 22.78
N SER A 222 -77.01 0.20 23.19
CA SER A 222 -76.42 -0.03 24.52
C SER A 222 -76.95 0.89 25.63
N TYR A 223 -77.60 2.02 25.28
CA TYR A 223 -78.20 2.96 26.24
C TYR A 223 -79.72 2.81 26.42
N VAL A 224 -80.41 2.04 25.56
CA VAL A 224 -81.89 1.90 25.59
C VAL A 224 -82.37 0.74 26.49
N SER A 225 -81.46 -0.06 27.06
CA SER A 225 -81.82 -1.21 27.90
C SER A 225 -81.76 -0.94 29.42
N ALA A 226 -81.64 0.31 29.86
CA ALA A 226 -81.89 0.62 31.28
C ALA A 226 -83.40 0.43 31.56
N PRO A 227 -83.82 -0.52 32.42
CA PRO A 227 -85.23 -0.68 32.74
C PRO A 227 -85.73 0.59 33.41
N ILE A 228 -86.76 1.19 32.83
CA ILE A 228 -87.52 2.28 33.46
C ILE A 228 -88.13 1.69 34.73
N CYS A 229 -87.52 1.99 35.88
CA CYS A 229 -88.03 1.62 37.18
C CYS A 229 -89.39 2.31 37.36
N SER A 230 -90.46 1.52 37.43
CA SER A 230 -91.80 1.99 37.76
C SER A 230 -91.80 2.47 39.21
N ALA A 231 -91.85 3.80 39.39
CA ALA A 231 -92.03 4.42 40.70
C ALA A 231 -93.38 3.97 41.29
N GLY A 232 -93.32 3.02 42.22
CA GLY A 232 -94.43 2.59 43.05
C GLY A 232 -94.89 3.74 43.95
N ARG A 233 -96.22 3.86 44.07
CA ARG A 233 -96.91 4.70 45.05
C ARG A 233 -96.45 4.31 46.47
N GLY A 234 -95.77 5.22 47.15
CA GLY A 234 -95.50 5.16 48.59
C GLY A 234 -96.29 6.25 49.30
N ASN A 235 -97.30 5.82 50.06
CA ASN A 235 -98.14 6.65 50.91
C ASN A 235 -97.34 7.06 52.17
N VAL A 236 -97.37 8.35 52.54
CA VAL A 236 -96.72 8.87 53.75
C VAL A 236 -97.80 9.08 54.81
N TYR A 237 -97.69 8.36 55.93
CA TYR A 237 -98.23 8.72 57.24
C TYR A 237 -97.05 8.97 58.17
#